data_AF-A0A3C1DRI7-F1
#
_entry.id   AF-A0A3C1DRI7-F1
#
_cell.length_a   1.000
_cell.length_b   1.000
_cell.length_c   1.000
_cell.angle_alpha   90.00
_cell.angle_beta   90.00
_cell.angle_gamma   90.00
#
_symmetry.space_group_name_H-M   'P 1'
#
loop_
_entity.id
_entity.type
_entity.pdbx_description
1 polymer ?
#
loop_
_entity_poly.entity_id
_entity_poly.type
_entity_poly.pdbx_seq_one_letter_code
_entity_poly.pdbx_strand_id
1 'polypeptide(L)'
;MGYSWPVSTASTLAVTRQWTFLTNHGHALIVLSSNPDARIRDVAEAVGITERAAQAIVADLEADGYVTKIRVGRRNRYELHEGL
;
A
#
# COMPACT_ATOMS: atom_id res chain seq x y z
N MET A 1 -43.72 38.27 12.22
CA MET A 1 -43.98 37.03 11.46
C MET A 1 -42.62 36.43 11.09
N GLY A 2 -42.16 35.45 11.87
CA GLY A 2 -40.81 34.90 11.75
C GLY A 2 -40.80 33.67 10.85
N TYR A 3 -39.92 33.65 9.86
CA TYR A 3 -39.69 32.49 9.00
C TYR A 3 -38.74 31.53 9.71
N SER A 4 -39.29 30.46 10.28
CA SER A 4 -38.55 29.31 10.79
C SER A 4 -38.23 28.38 9.62
N TRP A 5 -36.95 28.30 9.24
CA TRP A 5 -36.48 27.29 8.28
C TRP A 5 -36.09 26.02 9.04
N PRO A 6 -36.49 24.82 8.58
CA PRO A 6 -36.02 23.56 9.15
C PRO A 6 -34.58 23.30 8.70
N VAL A 7 -33.66 23.10 9.64
CA VAL A 7 -32.30 22.65 9.31
C VAL A 7 -32.39 21.18 8.85
N SER A 8 -32.02 20.91 7.61
CA SER A 8 -31.87 19.54 7.12
C SER A 8 -30.50 19.01 7.54
N THR A 9 -30.48 18.03 8.44
CA THR A 9 -29.26 17.35 8.88
C THR A 9 -28.78 16.41 7.77
N ALA A 10 -28.00 16.93 6.83
CA ALA A 10 -27.25 16.09 5.90
C ALA A 10 -26.11 15.41 6.67
N SER A 11 -26.31 14.16 7.11
CA SER A 11 -25.23 13.32 7.60
C SER A 11 -24.24 13.07 6.45
N THR A 12 -23.19 13.88 6.39
CA THR A 12 -22.08 13.66 5.48
C THR A 12 -21.35 12.42 5.95
N LEU A 13 -21.37 11.35 5.14
CA LEU A 13 -20.55 10.16 5.38
C LEU A 13 -19.09 10.60 5.37
N ALA A 14 -18.50 10.75 6.55
CA ALA A 14 -17.10 11.04 6.71
C ALA A 14 -16.29 9.85 6.16
N VAL A 15 -15.78 9.99 4.94
CA VAL A 15 -14.74 9.09 4.43
C VAL A 15 -13.53 9.31 5.33
N THR A 16 -13.28 8.35 6.22
CA THR A 16 -12.07 8.31 7.03
C THR A 16 -10.90 8.06 6.10
N ARG A 17 -10.26 9.13 5.63
CA ARG A 17 -8.95 9.02 4.98
C ARG A 17 -7.96 8.58 6.06
N GLN A 18 -7.63 7.29 6.07
CA GLN A 18 -6.51 6.79 6.87
C GLN A 18 -5.24 7.48 6.37
N TRP A 19 -4.78 8.48 7.10
CA TRP A 19 -3.51 9.13 6.84
C TRP A 19 -2.39 8.21 7.29
N THR A 20 -1.67 7.61 6.35
CA THR A 20 -0.46 6.82 6.64
C THR A 20 0.72 7.77 6.53
N PHE A 21 1.50 7.94 7.61
CA PHE A 21 2.74 8.73 7.59
C PHE A 21 3.79 8.14 6.61
N LEU A 22 3.63 6.86 6.28
CA LEU A 22 4.47 6.11 5.37
C LEU A 22 4.01 6.25 3.91
N THR A 23 4.95 6.45 2.99
CA THR A 23 4.66 6.34 1.55
C THR A 23 4.30 4.90 1.19
N ASN A 24 3.58 4.69 0.08
CA ASN A 24 3.25 3.35 -0.40
C ASN A 24 4.51 2.46 -0.59
N HIS A 25 5.65 3.06 -0.95
CA HIS A 25 6.94 2.39 -1.06
C HIS A 25 7.43 1.86 0.29
N GLY A 26 7.40 2.69 1.33
CA GLY A 26 7.76 2.25 2.68
C GLY A 26 6.82 1.17 3.22
N HIS A 27 5.52 1.27 2.92
CA HIS A 27 4.56 0.27 3.37
C HIS A 27 4.79 -1.07 2.65
N ALA A 28 5.06 -1.05 1.34
CA ALA A 28 5.43 -2.25 0.59
C ALA A 28 6.71 -2.91 1.13
N LEU A 29 7.74 -2.12 1.49
CA LEU A 29 8.96 -2.63 2.11
C LEU A 29 8.67 -3.39 3.42
N ILE A 30 7.86 -2.82 4.31
CA ILE A 30 7.49 -3.48 5.58
C ILE A 30 6.73 -4.78 5.33
N VAL A 31 5.83 -4.81 4.35
CA VAL A 31 5.08 -6.02 4.00
C VAL A 31 6.02 -7.10 3.46
N LEU A 32 6.93 -6.73 2.56
CA LEU A 32 7.92 -7.65 2.00
C LEU A 32 8.93 -8.14 3.05
N SER A 33 9.32 -7.28 4.00
CA SER A 33 10.22 -7.67 5.10
C SER A 33 9.56 -8.67 6.03
N SER A 34 8.26 -8.50 6.28
CA SER A 34 7.48 -9.36 7.16
C SER A 34 7.10 -10.69 6.49
N ASN A 35 6.91 -10.68 5.17
CA ASN A 35 6.61 -11.86 4.37
C ASN A 35 7.36 -11.85 3.03
N PRO A 36 8.59 -12.41 2.99
CA PRO A 36 9.40 -12.52 1.78
C PRO A 36 8.75 -13.30 0.64
N ASP A 37 7.77 -14.16 0.93
CA ASP A 37 7.05 -14.98 -0.04
C ASP A 37 5.71 -14.36 -0.48
N ALA A 38 5.44 -13.12 -0.07
CA ALA A 38 4.21 -12.40 -0.41
C ALA A 38 4.05 -12.26 -1.93
N ARG A 39 2.83 -12.47 -2.41
CA ARG A 39 2.50 -12.17 -3.81
C ARG A 39 2.25 -10.68 -3.96
N ILE A 40 2.41 -10.16 -5.18
CA ILE A 40 2.08 -8.75 -5.50
C ILE A 40 0.65 -8.39 -5.08
N ARG A 41 -0.29 -9.33 -5.22
CA ARG A 41 -1.67 -9.14 -4.74
C ARG A 41 -1.75 -8.95 -3.23
N ASP A 42 -1.04 -9.79 -2.46
CA ASP A 42 -1.04 -9.70 -1.00
C ASP A 42 -0.41 -8.37 -0.54
N VAL A 43 0.62 -7.89 -1.26
CA VAL A 43 1.22 -6.56 -1.04
C VAL A 43 0.21 -5.45 -1.38
N ALA A 44 -0.51 -5.55 -2.49
CA ALA A 44 -1.49 -4.55 -2.89
C ALA A 44 -2.64 -4.44 -1.87
N GLU A 45 -3.14 -5.57 -1.39
CA GLU A 45 -4.18 -5.64 -0.35
C GLU A 45 -3.69 -5.04 0.97
N ALA A 46 -2.47 -5.37 1.42
CA ALA A 46 -1.90 -4.84 2.65
C ALA A 46 -1.63 -3.33 2.58
N VAL A 47 -1.14 -2.84 1.43
CA VAL A 47 -0.84 -1.42 1.22
C VAL A 47 -2.10 -0.60 0.92
N GLY A 48 -3.19 -1.23 0.48
CA GLY A 48 -4.44 -0.56 0.11
C GLY A 48 -4.39 0.12 -1.26
N ILE A 49 -3.66 -0.47 -2.21
CA ILE A 49 -3.47 0.06 -3.57
C ILE A 49 -3.86 -0.99 -4.62
N THR A 50 -3.85 -0.58 -5.89
CA THR A 50 -4.09 -1.51 -7.00
C THR A 50 -2.90 -2.45 -7.19
N GLU A 51 -3.14 -3.66 -7.72
CA GLU A 51 -2.04 -4.59 -8.05
C GLU A 51 -1.02 -3.99 -9.01
N ARG A 52 -1.45 -3.18 -9.98
CA ARG A 52 -0.54 -2.46 -10.89
C ARG A 52 0.35 -1.47 -10.14
N ALA A 53 -0.20 -0.74 -9.18
CA ALA A 53 0.58 0.18 -8.37
C ALA A 53 1.57 -0.57 -7.47
N ALA A 54 1.16 -1.67 -6.85
CA ALA A 54 2.06 -2.52 -6.07
C ALA A 54 3.18 -3.09 -6.94
N GLN A 55 2.87 -3.53 -8.16
CA GLN A 55 3.88 -4.02 -9.10
C GLN A 55 4.88 -2.93 -9.48
N ALA A 56 4.42 -1.69 -9.75
CA ALA A 56 5.30 -0.56 -10.07
C ALA A 56 6.23 -0.25 -8.89
N ILE A 57 5.69 -0.16 -7.68
CA ILE A 57 6.47 0.09 -6.46
C ILE A 57 7.53 -0.98 -6.25
N VAL A 58 7.19 -2.27 -6.40
CA VAL A 58 8.18 -3.35 -6.22
C VAL A 58 9.26 -3.28 -7.29
N ALA A 59 8.92 -2.91 -8.53
CA ALA A 59 9.90 -2.71 -9.59
C ALA A 59 10.81 -1.51 -9.31
N ASP A 60 10.27 -0.41 -8.78
CA ASP A 60 11.05 0.77 -8.39
C ASP A 60 12.01 0.41 -7.23
N LEU A 61 11.53 -0.32 -6.22
CA LEU A 61 12.36 -0.82 -5.11
C LEU A 61 13.45 -1.80 -5.58
N GLU A 62 13.17 -2.60 -6.61
CA GLU A 62 14.15 -3.49 -7.22
C GLU A 62 15.21 -2.71 -8.02
N ALA A 63 14.78 -1.68 -8.76
CA ALA A 63 15.67 -0.81 -9.53
C ALA A 63 16.61 0.00 -8.62
N ASP A 64 16.10 0.47 -7.49
CA ASP A 64 16.88 1.22 -6.49
C ASP A 64 17.74 0.31 -5.59
N GLY A 65 17.62 -1.02 -5.75
CA GLY A 65 18.44 -2.00 -5.03
C GLY A 65 17.96 -2.32 -3.60
N TYR A 66 16.82 -1.79 -3.16
CA TYR A 66 16.25 -2.11 -1.84
C TYR A 66 15.71 -3.54 -1.75
N VAL A 67 15.28 -4.12 -2.86
CA VAL A 67 14.73 -5.47 -2.92
C VAL A 67 15.35 -6.24 -4.08
N THR A 68 15.65 -7.53 -3.90
CA THR A 68 15.96 -8.45 -4.99
C THR A 68 14.89 -9.51 -5.10
N LYS A 69 14.40 -9.73 -6.31
CA LYS A 69 13.41 -10.75 -6.61
C LYS A 69 14.08 -12.03 -7.07
N ILE A 70 13.99 -13.08 -6.27
CA ILE A 70 14.52 -14.40 -6.58
C ILE A 70 13.38 -15.33 -6.98
N ARG A 71 13.48 -15.93 -8.17
CA ARG A 71 12.52 -16.93 -8.61
C ARG A 71 12.83 -18.29 -7.98
N VAL A 72 11.99 -18.73 -7.05
CA VAL A 72 12.08 -20.05 -6.41
C VAL A 72 10.97 -20.94 -6.97
N GLY A 73 11.28 -21.66 -8.05
CA GLY A 73 10.33 -22.54 -8.75
C GLY A 73 9.16 -21.76 -9.40
N ARG A 74 7.92 -22.00 -8.91
CA ARG A 74 6.70 -21.30 -9.37
C ARG A 74 6.41 -20.01 -8.61
N ARG A 75 7.18 -19.68 -7.57
CA ARG A 75 6.97 -18.52 -6.71
C ARG A 75 8.14 -17.54 -6.80
N ASN A 76 7.86 -16.28 -6.48
CA ASN A 76 8.89 -15.26 -6.29
C ASN A 76 9.10 -15.12 -4.79
N ARG A 77 10.36 -15.05 -4.37
CA ARG A 77 10.80 -14.67 -3.03
C ARG A 77 11.49 -13.32 -3.15
N TYR A 78 11.23 -12.42 -2.23
CA TYR A 78 11.83 -11.09 -2.16
C TYR A 78 12.83 -11.05 -1.02
N GLU A 79 14.07 -10.66 -1.32
CA GLU A 79 15.11 -10.40 -0.32
C GLU A 79 15.29 -8.88 -0.19
N LEU A 80 15.29 -8.36 1.03
CA LEU A 80 15.52 -6.94 1.28
C LEU A 80 17.00 -6.68 1.53
N HIS A 81 17.48 -5.55 1.03
CA HIS A 81 18.81 -5.03 1.32
C HIS A 81 18.66 -3.83 2.26
N GLU A 82 19.01 -4.01 3.52
CA GLU A 82 18.89 -2.99 4.58
C GLU A 82 20.07 -1.98 4.60
N GLY A 83 20.98 -2.06 3.63
CA GLY A 83 22.18 -1.22 3.58
C GLY A 83 22.36 -0.51 2.24
N LEU A 84 21.99 0.76 2.20
CA LEU A 84 22.67 1.79 1.39
C LEU A 84 23.72 2.48 2.25
#